data_AF-A0A944ENB9-F1
#
_entry.id   AF-A0A944ENB9-F1
#
_cell.length_a   1.000
_cell.length_b   1.000
_cell.length_c   1.000
_cell.angle_alpha   90.00
_cell.angle_beta   90.00
_cell.angle_gamma   90.00
#
_symmetry.space_group_name_H-M   'P 1'
#
loop_
_entity.id
_entity.type
_entity.pdbx_description
1 polymer ?
#
loop_
_entity_poly.entity_id
_entity_poly.type
_entity_poly.pdbx_seq_one_letter_code
_entity_poly.pdbx_strand_id
1 'polypeptide(L)'
;MASGSNGKAEEAVRQEAQTLDHMYKAADFAPTAPRRRLQGDITCYVRAVRSAEWPAMADGHGSPTPDAWASDFHTALLSMDVKSAPLSQLISADQDRDQARQTRVAESTPAIPSPVYWLLLATLSVLVVLLGLCLPTAKSITVTAALVVLTALLTCVLLAIRDVERPFSGIIQIKPTALTALEDNMSRHYTATYRHAQLPCTESGAKREA
;
A
#
# COMPACT_ATOMS: atom_id res chain seq x y z
N MET A 1 -18.08 4.62 11.31
CA MET A 1 -17.37 5.37 10.25
C MET A 1 -15.96 4.85 9.95
N ALA A 2 -15.45 3.80 10.64
CA ALA A 2 -14.15 3.16 10.34
C ALA A 2 -14.08 2.41 8.99
N SER A 3 -15.23 2.07 8.39
CA SER A 3 -15.29 1.40 7.07
C SER A 3 -14.84 2.28 5.89
N GLY A 4 -14.72 3.59 6.08
CA GLY A 4 -14.44 4.53 4.98
C GLY A 4 -12.98 4.59 4.53
N SER A 5 -12.02 4.61 5.47
CA SER A 5 -10.58 4.76 5.13
C SER A 5 -10.00 3.46 4.58
N ASN A 6 -10.23 2.32 5.26
CA ASN A 6 -9.81 1.01 4.74
C ASN A 6 -10.44 0.71 3.37
N GLY A 7 -11.69 1.16 3.15
CA GLY A 7 -12.36 0.99 1.86
C GLY A 7 -11.64 1.71 0.71
N LYS A 8 -11.16 2.95 0.93
CA LYS A 8 -10.38 3.69 -0.08
C LYS A 8 -9.02 3.04 -0.33
N ALA A 9 -8.31 2.64 0.73
CA ALA A 9 -7.03 1.97 0.61
C ALA A 9 -7.16 0.63 -0.14
N GLU A 10 -8.17 -0.17 0.19
CA GLU A 10 -8.45 -1.45 -0.48
C GLU A 10 -8.88 -1.26 -1.94
N GLU A 11 -9.70 -0.25 -2.22
CA GLU A 11 -10.07 0.11 -3.59
C GLU A 11 -8.85 0.51 -4.41
N ALA A 12 -7.97 1.35 -3.87
CA ALA A 12 -6.75 1.78 -4.56
C ALA A 12 -5.83 0.60 -4.88
N VAL A 13 -5.65 -0.34 -3.94
CA VAL A 13 -4.90 -1.59 -4.18
C VAL A 13 -5.53 -2.41 -5.30
N ARG A 14 -6.85 -2.58 -5.28
CA ARG A 14 -7.58 -3.37 -6.28
C ARG A 14 -7.51 -2.73 -7.66
N GLN A 15 -7.69 -1.42 -7.72
CA GLN A 15 -7.62 -0.63 -8.94
C GLN A 15 -6.22 -0.72 -9.54
N GLU A 16 -5.16 -0.54 -8.75
CA GLU A 16 -3.79 -0.67 -9.23
C GLU A 16 -3.52 -2.07 -9.80
N ALA A 17 -3.92 -3.12 -9.09
CA ALA A 17 -3.76 -4.50 -9.55
C ALA A 17 -4.53 -4.78 -10.86
N GLN A 18 -5.77 -4.30 -10.98
CA GLN A 18 -6.58 -4.45 -12.19
C GLN A 18 -5.97 -3.70 -13.37
N THR A 19 -5.53 -2.46 -13.15
CA THR A 19 -4.89 -1.65 -14.20
C THR A 19 -3.59 -2.29 -14.67
N LEU A 20 -2.76 -2.81 -13.77
CA LEU A 20 -1.53 -3.53 -14.14
C LEU A 20 -1.82 -4.80 -14.95
N ASP A 21 -2.85 -5.58 -14.58
CA ASP A 21 -3.30 -6.72 -15.37
C ASP A 21 -3.73 -6.32 -16.79
N HIS A 22 -4.49 -5.23 -16.90
CA HIS A 22 -4.90 -4.68 -18.20
C HIS A 22 -3.71 -4.20 -19.02
N MET A 23 -2.76 -3.48 -18.43
CA MET A 23 -1.53 -3.05 -19.11
C MET A 23 -0.71 -4.24 -19.61
N TYR A 24 -0.58 -5.28 -18.80
CA TYR A 24 0.17 -6.50 -19.15
C TYR A 24 -0.45 -7.23 -20.35
N LYS A 25 -1.78 -7.35 -20.37
CA LYS A 25 -2.52 -7.94 -21.49
C LYS A 25 -2.51 -7.03 -22.72
N ALA A 26 -2.63 -5.73 -22.54
CA ALA A 26 -2.54 -4.77 -23.65
C ALA A 26 -1.18 -4.81 -24.35
N ALA A 27 -0.11 -5.16 -23.62
CA ALA A 27 1.21 -5.38 -24.19
C ALA A 27 1.23 -6.47 -25.27
N ASP A 28 0.30 -7.45 -25.25
CA ASP A 28 0.21 -8.49 -26.28
C ASP A 28 -0.06 -7.93 -27.68
N PHE A 29 -0.64 -6.73 -27.78
CA PHE A 29 -0.86 -6.04 -29.05
C PHE A 29 0.34 -5.22 -29.52
N ALA A 30 1.38 -5.05 -28.69
CA ALA A 30 2.62 -4.38 -29.07
C ALA A 30 3.52 -5.30 -29.93
N PRO A 31 4.48 -4.74 -30.71
CA PRO A 31 5.49 -5.52 -31.40
C PRO A 31 6.34 -6.35 -30.42
N THR A 32 6.98 -7.41 -30.91
CA THR A 32 7.63 -8.45 -30.06
C THR A 32 8.64 -7.89 -29.06
N ALA A 33 9.46 -6.92 -29.47
CA ALA A 33 10.50 -6.33 -28.61
C ALA A 33 9.90 -5.44 -27.50
N PRO A 34 9.07 -4.42 -27.80
CA PRO A 34 8.34 -3.65 -26.78
C PRO A 34 7.45 -4.51 -25.87
N ARG A 35 6.76 -5.53 -26.43
CA ARG A 35 5.91 -6.45 -25.66
C ARG A 35 6.69 -7.13 -24.54
N ARG A 36 7.80 -7.78 -24.88
CA ARG A 36 8.62 -8.51 -23.90
C ARG A 36 9.18 -7.59 -22.83
N ARG A 37 9.62 -6.39 -23.23
CA ARG A 37 10.12 -5.39 -22.29
C ARG A 37 9.01 -4.97 -21.32
N LEU A 38 7.86 -4.54 -21.85
CA LEU A 38 6.74 -4.05 -21.04
C LEU A 38 6.19 -5.12 -20.09
N GLN A 39 6.01 -6.36 -20.54
CA GLN A 39 5.56 -7.45 -19.68
C GLN A 39 6.55 -7.75 -18.55
N GLY A 40 7.86 -7.73 -18.85
CA GLY A 40 8.91 -7.89 -17.86
C GLY A 40 8.90 -6.75 -16.83
N ASP A 41 8.85 -5.51 -17.31
CA ASP A 41 8.86 -4.30 -16.48
C ASP A 41 7.62 -4.27 -15.57
N ILE A 42 6.43 -4.60 -16.09
CA ILE A 42 5.17 -4.61 -15.30
C ILE A 42 5.24 -5.68 -14.21
N THR A 43 5.71 -6.88 -14.55
CA THR A 43 5.89 -7.97 -13.55
C THR A 43 6.84 -7.52 -12.43
N CYS A 44 7.94 -6.86 -12.80
CA CYS A 44 8.93 -6.38 -11.86
C CYS A 44 8.47 -5.18 -11.04
N TYR A 45 7.62 -4.31 -11.59
CA TYR A 45 6.92 -3.27 -10.85
C TYR A 45 6.04 -3.88 -9.76
N VAL A 46 5.19 -4.86 -10.08
CA VAL A 46 4.30 -5.52 -9.09
C VAL A 46 5.14 -6.13 -7.96
N ARG A 47 6.24 -6.80 -8.31
CA ARG A 47 7.19 -7.36 -7.34
C ARG A 47 7.82 -6.28 -6.46
N ALA A 48 8.26 -5.16 -7.04
CA ALA A 48 8.83 -4.03 -6.30
C ALA A 48 7.80 -3.40 -5.34
N VAL A 49 6.55 -3.26 -5.77
CA VAL A 49 5.46 -2.79 -4.91
C VAL A 49 5.28 -3.74 -3.73
N ARG A 50 5.18 -5.05 -3.96
CA ARG A 50 4.97 -6.03 -2.89
C ARG A 50 6.15 -6.11 -1.92
N SER A 51 7.38 -6.12 -2.43
CA SER A 51 8.57 -6.44 -1.63
C SER A 51 9.27 -5.23 -1.03
N ALA A 52 9.15 -4.04 -1.64
CA ALA A 52 9.83 -2.83 -1.18
C ALA A 52 8.84 -1.75 -0.72
N GLU A 53 7.78 -1.48 -1.48
CA GLU A 53 6.84 -0.39 -1.14
C GLU A 53 5.84 -0.79 -0.05
N TRP A 54 5.32 -2.01 -0.10
CA TRP A 54 4.33 -2.49 0.86
C TRP A 54 4.84 -2.46 2.31
N PRO A 55 6.07 -2.94 2.61
CA PRO A 55 6.63 -2.80 3.96
C PRO A 55 6.87 -1.33 4.35
N ALA A 56 7.34 -0.48 3.43
CA ALA A 56 7.57 0.94 3.71
C ALA A 56 6.26 1.68 4.06
N MET A 57 5.15 1.29 3.44
CA MET A 57 3.83 1.85 3.72
C MET A 57 3.29 1.46 5.09
N ALA A 58 3.76 0.36 5.70
CA ALA A 58 3.43 0.05 7.09
C ALA A 58 3.92 1.16 8.04
N ASP A 59 4.99 1.85 7.66
CA ASP A 59 5.55 3.00 8.37
C ASP A 59 5.04 4.36 7.85
N GLY A 60 4.11 4.35 6.88
CA GLY A 60 3.54 5.55 6.27
C GLY A 60 4.39 6.21 5.19
N HIS A 61 5.28 5.44 4.55
CA HIS A 61 6.14 5.94 3.47
C HIS A 61 5.95 5.17 2.17
N GLY A 62 6.23 5.81 1.03
CA GLY A 62 6.40 5.12 -0.25
C GLY A 62 7.82 4.54 -0.41
N SER A 63 8.07 3.88 -1.54
CA SER A 63 9.40 3.40 -1.92
C SER A 63 9.78 3.89 -3.32
N PRO A 64 11.05 4.26 -3.57
CA PRO A 64 11.51 4.63 -4.90
C PRO A 64 11.70 3.44 -5.85
N THR A 65 11.65 2.20 -5.36
CA THR A 65 11.95 1.02 -6.20
C THR A 65 10.94 0.83 -7.35
N PRO A 66 9.61 0.96 -7.15
CA PRO A 66 8.63 0.92 -8.24
C PRO A 66 8.77 2.07 -9.25
N ASP A 67 9.24 3.25 -8.82
CA ASP A 67 9.41 4.42 -9.71
C ASP A 67 10.40 4.16 -10.85
N ALA A 68 11.43 3.36 -10.57
CA ALA A 68 12.41 2.98 -11.58
C ALA A 68 11.80 2.13 -12.70
N TRP A 69 10.75 1.36 -12.42
CA TRP A 69 10.00 0.59 -13.42
C TRP A 69 8.94 1.44 -14.11
N ALA A 70 8.25 2.31 -13.37
CA ALA A 70 7.31 3.27 -13.95
C ALA A 70 7.98 4.18 -15.00
N SER A 71 9.22 4.61 -14.75
CA SER A 71 10.02 5.38 -15.72
C SER A 71 10.36 4.57 -16.98
N ASP A 72 10.55 3.26 -16.84
CA ASP A 72 10.83 2.36 -17.96
C ASP A 72 9.58 2.11 -18.82
N PHE A 73 8.37 2.10 -18.22
CA PHE A 73 7.12 2.05 -18.98
C PHE A 73 7.06 3.18 -19.99
N HIS A 74 7.30 4.41 -19.54
CA HIS A 74 7.31 5.58 -20.42
C HIS A 74 8.30 5.40 -21.58
N THR A 75 9.50 4.90 -21.29
CA THR A 75 10.52 4.63 -22.30
C THR A 75 10.10 3.55 -23.30
N ALA A 76 9.43 2.49 -22.83
CA ALA A 76 8.90 1.44 -23.69
C ALA A 76 7.76 1.95 -24.59
N LEU A 77 6.85 2.76 -24.05
CA LEU A 77 5.74 3.36 -24.79
C LEU A 77 6.22 4.35 -25.86
N LEU A 78 7.27 5.14 -25.59
CA LEU A 78 7.89 6.04 -26.58
C LEU A 78 8.48 5.31 -27.79
N SER A 79 8.81 4.01 -27.65
CA SER A 79 9.32 3.20 -28.76
C SER A 79 8.22 2.63 -29.67
N MET A 80 6.94 2.83 -29.31
CA MET A 80 5.78 2.38 -30.07
C MET A 80 5.31 3.43 -31.08
N ASP A 81 4.62 3.00 -32.13
CA ASP A 81 4.06 3.93 -33.12
C ASP A 81 2.93 4.77 -32.50
N VAL A 82 3.07 6.10 -32.62
CA VAL A 82 2.17 7.12 -32.08
C VAL A 82 0.73 6.97 -32.59
N LYS A 83 0.54 6.35 -33.77
CA LYS A 83 -0.78 6.17 -34.39
C LYS A 83 -1.50 4.88 -33.96
N SER A 84 -0.91 4.07 -33.09
CA SER A 84 -1.51 2.79 -32.70
C SER A 84 -2.56 2.98 -31.60
N ALA A 85 -3.79 2.51 -31.83
CA ALA A 85 -4.86 2.52 -30.82
C ALA A 85 -4.48 1.84 -29.48
N PRO A 86 -3.63 0.78 -29.45
CA PRO A 86 -3.12 0.22 -28.21
C PRO A 86 -2.27 1.19 -27.38
N LEU A 87 -1.54 2.11 -28.01
CA LEU A 87 -0.66 3.05 -27.30
C LEU A 87 -1.45 4.04 -26.45
N SER A 88 -2.55 4.61 -26.98
CA SER A 88 -3.38 5.53 -26.19
C SER A 88 -4.03 4.83 -24.99
N GLN A 89 -4.49 3.59 -25.18
CA GLN A 89 -5.03 2.77 -24.09
C GLN A 89 -3.97 2.46 -23.02
N LEU A 90 -2.74 2.13 -23.44
CA LEU A 90 -1.61 1.89 -22.53
C LEU A 90 -1.21 3.13 -21.75
N ILE A 91 -1.19 4.31 -22.38
CA ILE A 91 -0.90 5.59 -21.71
C ILE A 91 -1.97 5.91 -20.66
N SER A 92 -3.26 5.78 -21.01
CA SER A 92 -4.35 5.99 -20.05
C SER A 92 -4.29 5.01 -18.89
N ALA A 93 -4.01 3.73 -19.16
CA ALA A 93 -3.84 2.73 -18.12
C ALA A 93 -2.62 3.05 -17.21
N ASP A 94 -1.51 3.53 -17.74
CA ASP A 94 -0.37 3.94 -16.91
C ASP A 94 -0.70 5.13 -15.99
N GLN A 95 -1.51 6.09 -16.48
CA GLN A 95 -2.03 7.19 -15.66
C GLN A 95 -2.96 6.69 -14.54
N ASP A 96 -3.88 5.77 -14.86
CA ASP A 96 -4.78 5.18 -13.86
C ASP A 96 -4.00 4.37 -12.80
N ARG A 97 -2.94 3.67 -13.21
CA ARG A 97 -2.02 2.98 -12.30
C ARG A 97 -1.28 3.97 -11.40
N ASP A 98 -0.84 5.10 -11.95
CA ASP A 98 -0.17 6.14 -11.15
C ASP A 98 -1.10 6.74 -10.12
N GLN A 99 -2.31 7.10 -10.54
CA GLN A 99 -3.34 7.62 -9.64
C GLN A 99 -3.67 6.63 -8.52
N ALA A 100 -3.83 5.34 -8.85
CA ALA A 100 -4.09 4.29 -7.86
C ALA A 100 -2.94 4.13 -6.86
N ARG A 101 -1.68 4.14 -7.34
CA ARG A 101 -0.49 4.12 -6.46
C ARG A 101 -0.43 5.34 -5.55
N GLN A 102 -0.63 6.55 -6.09
CA GLN A 102 -0.62 7.77 -5.30
C GLN A 102 -1.68 7.75 -4.20
N THR A 103 -2.91 7.31 -4.52
CA THR A 103 -3.98 7.15 -3.53
C THR A 103 -3.58 6.11 -2.48
N ARG A 104 -3.05 4.96 -2.89
CA ARG A 104 -2.59 3.92 -1.96
C ARG A 104 -1.51 4.43 -0.99
N VAL A 105 -0.48 5.13 -1.49
CA VAL A 105 0.60 5.69 -0.66
C VAL A 105 0.08 6.82 0.23
N ALA A 106 -0.82 7.68 -0.27
CA ALA A 106 -1.44 8.73 0.53
C ALA A 106 -2.24 8.16 1.72
N GLU A 107 -3.03 7.10 1.51
CA GLU A 107 -3.78 6.43 2.57
C GLU A 107 -2.87 5.64 3.55
N SER A 108 -1.58 5.47 3.25
CA SER A 108 -0.62 4.88 4.20
C SER A 108 -0.14 5.88 5.25
N THR A 109 -0.22 7.18 4.97
CA THR A 109 0.23 8.23 5.90
C THR A 109 -0.84 8.46 6.97
N PRO A 110 -0.54 8.26 8.27
CA PRO A 110 -1.53 8.45 9.32
C PRO A 110 -1.92 9.93 9.43
N ALA A 111 -3.22 10.18 9.60
CA ALA A 111 -3.76 11.54 9.75
C ALA A 111 -3.24 12.23 11.02
N ILE A 112 -3.07 11.48 12.11
CA ILE A 112 -2.52 11.98 13.37
C ILE A 112 -1.02 11.69 13.42
N PRO A 113 -0.15 12.72 13.47
CA PRO A 113 1.28 12.52 13.66
C PRO A 113 1.56 11.77 14.97
N SER A 114 2.50 10.82 14.93
CA SER A 114 2.86 10.00 16.10
C SER A 114 3.14 10.80 17.39
N PRO A 115 3.82 11.98 17.36
CA PRO A 115 4.03 12.77 18.57
C PRO A 115 2.73 13.28 19.22
N VAL A 116 1.74 13.65 18.40
CA VAL A 116 0.44 14.16 18.88
C VAL A 116 -0.36 13.05 19.56
N TYR A 117 -0.31 11.84 19.00
CA TYR A 117 -0.93 10.66 19.61
C TYR A 117 -0.36 10.35 21.01
N TRP A 118 0.97 10.40 21.16
CA TRP A 118 1.61 10.20 22.47
C TRP A 118 1.26 11.30 23.47
N LEU A 119 1.16 12.54 23.02
CA LEU A 119 0.69 13.65 23.85
C LEU A 119 -0.74 13.43 24.34
N LEU A 120 -1.66 12.99 23.46
CA LEU A 120 -3.04 12.64 23.81
C LEU A 120 -3.11 11.51 24.85
N LEU A 121 -2.31 10.45 24.68
CA LEU A 121 -2.23 9.37 25.66
C LEU A 121 -1.67 9.85 27.00
N ALA A 122 -0.64 10.70 26.98
CA ALA A 122 -0.04 11.24 28.19
C ALA A 122 -1.03 12.15 28.95
N THR A 123 -1.73 13.06 28.25
CA THR A 123 -2.72 13.94 28.88
C THR A 123 -3.91 13.17 29.43
N LEU A 124 -4.40 12.14 28.71
CA LEU A 124 -5.44 11.24 29.21
C LEU A 124 -5.00 10.53 30.49
N SER A 125 -3.77 10.01 30.51
CA SER A 125 -3.21 9.31 31.68
C SER A 125 -3.09 10.25 32.88
N VAL A 126 -2.59 11.47 32.67
CA VAL A 126 -2.47 12.50 33.72
C VAL A 126 -3.84 12.88 34.27
N LEU A 127 -4.83 13.13 33.40
CA LEU A 127 -6.19 13.48 33.81
C LEU A 127 -6.81 12.41 34.73
N VAL A 128 -6.64 11.14 34.37
CA VAL A 128 -7.13 10.00 35.15
C VAL A 128 -6.46 9.93 36.52
N VAL A 129 -5.13 10.11 36.58
CA VAL A 129 -4.39 10.13 37.85
C VAL A 129 -4.86 11.27 38.75
N LEU A 130 -5.02 12.48 38.22
CA LEU A 130 -5.54 13.63 38.97
C LEU A 130 -6.95 13.38 39.51
N LEU A 131 -7.85 12.85 38.67
CA LEU A 131 -9.21 12.46 39.10
C LEU A 131 -9.15 11.44 40.24
N GLY A 132 -8.26 10.44 40.14
CA GLY A 132 -8.03 9.45 41.19
C GLY A 132 -7.58 10.05 42.52
N LEU A 133 -6.69 11.05 42.49
CA LEU A 133 -6.19 11.75 43.68
C LEU A 133 -7.24 12.66 44.33
N CYS A 134 -8.18 13.21 43.55
CA CYS A 134 -9.27 14.06 44.04
C CYS A 134 -10.40 13.28 44.72
N LEU A 135 -10.42 11.94 44.65
CA LEU A 135 -11.47 11.13 45.26
C LEU A 135 -11.29 11.03 46.79
N PRO A 136 -12.36 11.24 47.59
CA PRO A 136 -12.28 11.12 49.04
C PRO A 136 -11.88 9.69 49.45
N THR A 137 -10.91 9.59 50.36
CA THR A 137 -10.19 8.37 50.77
C THR A 137 -11.03 7.31 51.50
N ALA A 138 -12.34 7.50 51.67
CA ALA A 138 -13.20 6.61 52.43
C ALA A 138 -13.86 5.54 51.54
N LYS A 139 -13.12 4.45 51.26
CA LYS A 139 -13.65 3.13 50.85
C LYS A 139 -14.55 3.07 49.61
N SER A 140 -14.08 3.54 48.45
CA SER A 140 -14.76 3.25 47.19
C SER A 140 -13.86 2.53 46.19
N ILE A 141 -13.51 1.28 46.50
CA ILE A 141 -12.92 0.33 45.53
C ILE A 141 -13.75 0.33 44.24
N THR A 142 -15.06 0.46 44.36
CA THR A 142 -16.00 0.54 43.23
C THR A 142 -15.77 1.77 42.35
N VAL A 143 -15.54 2.96 42.91
CA VAL A 143 -15.27 4.17 42.11
C VAL A 143 -13.88 4.11 41.48
N THR A 144 -12.86 3.63 42.21
CA THR A 144 -11.52 3.41 41.63
C THR A 144 -11.57 2.37 40.50
N ALA A 145 -12.29 1.26 40.69
CA ALA A 145 -12.49 0.25 39.67
C ALA A 145 -13.25 0.82 38.45
N ALA A 146 -14.29 1.63 38.67
CA ALA A 146 -15.01 2.29 37.58
C ALA A 146 -14.10 3.24 36.78
N LEU A 147 -13.24 4.01 37.46
CA LEU A 147 -12.28 4.91 36.81
C LEU A 147 -11.24 4.13 35.99
N VAL A 148 -10.73 3.02 36.53
CA VAL A 148 -9.80 2.12 35.82
C VAL A 148 -10.45 1.55 34.57
N VAL A 149 -11.69 1.03 34.68
CA VAL A 149 -12.43 0.49 33.54
C VAL A 149 -12.68 1.58 32.49
N LEU A 150 -13.10 2.78 32.90
CA LEU A 150 -13.30 3.90 31.97
C LEU A 150 -12.01 4.27 31.24
N THR A 151 -10.90 4.34 31.97
CA THR A 151 -9.58 4.65 31.40
C THR A 151 -9.12 3.58 30.42
N ALA A 152 -9.31 2.31 30.78
CA ALA A 152 -9.01 1.18 29.91
C ALA A 152 -9.85 1.23 28.63
N LEU A 153 -11.14 1.58 28.72
CA LEU A 153 -12.01 1.75 27.56
C LEU A 153 -11.56 2.91 26.67
N LEU A 154 -11.24 4.07 27.24
CA LEU A 154 -10.75 5.24 26.49
C LEU A 154 -9.41 4.94 25.80
N THR A 155 -8.50 4.26 26.50
CA THR A 155 -7.21 3.83 25.95
C THR A 155 -7.43 2.83 24.81
N CYS A 156 -8.34 1.87 24.98
CA CYS A 156 -8.72 0.90 23.96
C CYS A 156 -9.27 1.59 22.71
N VAL A 157 -10.14 2.61 22.88
CA VAL A 157 -10.65 3.42 21.75
C VAL A 157 -9.52 4.18 21.05
N LEU A 158 -8.58 4.79 21.76
CA LEU A 158 -7.42 5.46 21.16
C LEU A 158 -6.52 4.50 20.39
N LEU A 159 -6.29 3.30 20.91
CA LEU A 159 -5.55 2.25 20.21
C LEU A 159 -6.28 1.79 18.95
N ALA A 160 -7.60 1.63 19.03
CA ALA A 160 -8.43 1.27 17.87
C ALA A 160 -8.40 2.36 16.79
N ILE A 161 -8.46 3.65 17.16
CA ILE A 161 -8.31 4.75 16.21
C ILE A 161 -6.94 4.69 15.52
N ARG A 162 -5.87 4.45 16.28
CA ARG A 162 -4.52 4.32 15.72
C ARG A 162 -4.40 3.16 14.72
N ASP A 163 -5.03 2.02 14.99
CA ASP A 163 -5.03 0.86 14.09
C ASP A 163 -5.81 1.18 12.81
N VAL A 164 -6.98 1.81 12.93
CA VAL A 164 -7.83 2.22 11.80
C VAL A 164 -7.17 3.27 10.91
N GLU A 165 -6.36 4.18 11.46
CA GLU A 165 -5.61 5.16 10.68
C GLU A 165 -4.43 4.57 9.89
N ARG A 166 -4.11 3.28 10.08
CA ARG A 166 -2.96 2.63 9.46
C ARG A 166 -3.37 1.37 8.70
N PRO A 167 -4.02 1.49 7.53
CA PRO A 167 -4.58 0.35 6.80
C PRO A 167 -3.54 -0.72 6.40
N PHE A 168 -2.26 -0.37 6.32
CA PHE A 168 -1.17 -1.27 5.91
C PHE A 168 -0.31 -1.76 7.08
N SER A 169 -0.69 -1.48 8.33
CA SER A 169 -0.01 -1.99 9.51
C SER A 169 -1.02 -2.40 10.59
N GLY A 170 -0.56 -2.98 11.69
CA GLY A 170 -1.44 -3.32 12.81
C GLY A 170 -2.13 -4.68 12.69
N ILE A 171 -3.18 -4.87 13.48
CA ILE A 171 -3.87 -6.17 13.61
C ILE A 171 -4.82 -6.39 12.43
N ILE A 172 -5.56 -5.35 12.03
CA ILE A 172 -6.52 -5.38 10.92
C ILE A 172 -5.91 -4.69 9.70
N GLN A 173 -4.89 -5.33 9.13
CA GLN A 173 -4.17 -4.80 7.96
C GLN A 173 -4.68 -5.36 6.63
N ILE A 174 -4.63 -4.54 5.60
CA ILE A 174 -4.81 -4.94 4.21
C ILE A 174 -3.56 -5.72 3.79
N LYS A 175 -3.76 -6.94 3.27
CA LYS A 175 -2.68 -7.77 2.72
C LYS A 175 -2.55 -7.53 1.21
N PRO A 176 -1.34 -7.65 0.63
CA PRO A 176 -1.11 -7.47 -0.81
C PRO A 176 -1.59 -8.69 -1.63
N THR A 177 -2.75 -9.27 -1.30
CA THR A 177 -3.20 -10.53 -1.90
C THR A 177 -3.45 -10.39 -3.41
N ALA A 178 -4.09 -9.32 -3.84
CA ALA A 178 -4.34 -9.03 -5.26
C ALA A 178 -3.03 -8.88 -6.05
N LEU A 179 -2.08 -8.10 -5.52
CA LEU A 179 -0.77 -7.89 -6.15
C LEU A 179 0.09 -9.17 -6.16
N THR A 180 0.04 -9.97 -5.08
CA THR A 180 0.77 -11.24 -5.01
C THR A 180 0.23 -12.25 -6.04
N ALA A 181 -1.09 -12.39 -6.11
CA ALA A 181 -1.72 -13.27 -7.10
C ALA A 181 -1.42 -12.82 -8.54
N LEU A 182 -1.37 -11.50 -8.76
CA LEU A 182 -1.01 -10.90 -10.04
C LEU A 182 0.44 -11.17 -10.43
N GLU A 183 1.39 -10.94 -9.51
CA GLU A 183 2.82 -11.24 -9.72
C GLU A 183 3.02 -12.70 -10.10
N ASP A 184 2.40 -13.62 -9.36
CA ASP A 184 2.50 -15.06 -9.60
C ASP A 184 1.97 -15.45 -10.99
N ASN A 185 0.85 -14.84 -11.39
CA ASN A 185 0.27 -15.08 -12.71
C ASN A 185 1.19 -14.57 -13.83
N MET A 186 1.60 -13.30 -13.75
CA MET A 186 2.46 -12.65 -14.74
C MET A 186 3.81 -13.36 -14.84
N SER A 187 4.45 -13.69 -13.71
CA SER A 187 5.76 -14.36 -13.69
C SER A 187 5.70 -15.73 -14.36
N ARG A 188 4.63 -16.51 -14.12
CA ARG A 188 4.41 -17.80 -14.79
C ARG A 188 4.18 -17.60 -16.29
N HIS A 189 3.33 -16.65 -16.68
CA HIS A 189 3.07 -16.36 -18.08
C HIS A 189 4.34 -15.92 -18.82
N TYR A 190 5.09 -14.97 -18.27
CA TYR A 190 6.34 -14.45 -18.84
C TYR A 190 7.34 -15.57 -19.11
N THR A 191 7.57 -16.43 -18.10
CA THR A 191 8.51 -17.55 -18.18
C THR A 191 8.10 -18.56 -19.26
N ALA A 192 6.80 -18.85 -19.37
CA ALA A 192 6.25 -19.76 -20.38
C ALA A 192 6.37 -19.18 -21.80
N THR A 193 6.06 -17.89 -21.98
CA THR A 193 6.07 -17.21 -23.28
C THR A 193 7.49 -16.98 -23.80
N TYR A 194 8.46 -16.68 -22.93
CA TYR A 194 9.82 -16.30 -23.31
C TYR A 194 10.90 -17.35 -23.00
N ARG A 195 10.54 -18.64 -23.00
CA ARG A 195 11.46 -19.79 -22.80
C ARG A 195 12.40 -19.63 -21.60
N HIS A 196 11.87 -19.42 -20.40
CA HIS A 196 12.66 -19.25 -19.18
C HIS A 196 13.64 -18.07 -19.19
N ALA A 197 13.37 -17.05 -20.02
CA ALA A 197 14.00 -15.76 -19.84
C ALA A 197 13.81 -15.28 -18.40
N GLN A 198 14.91 -14.91 -17.75
CA GLN A 198 14.85 -14.35 -16.41
C GLN A 198 14.19 -12.97 -16.47
N LEU A 199 13.35 -12.68 -15.49
CA LEU A 199 12.82 -11.34 -15.30
C LEU A 199 13.97 -10.33 -15.08
N PRO A 200 13.83 -9.08 -15.52
CA PRO A 200 14.87 -8.06 -15.38
C PRO A 200 15.07 -7.60 -13.92
N CYS A 201 14.28 -8.10 -12.97
CA CYS A 201 14.38 -7.83 -11.54
C CYS A 201 14.87 -9.03 -10.71
N THR A 202 15.35 -8.70 -9.52
CA THR A 202 15.60 -9.64 -8.42
C THR A 202 14.30 -10.02 -7.70
N GLU A 203 14.38 -10.89 -6.69
CA GLU A 203 13.22 -11.24 -5.83
C GLU A 203 12.71 -10.06 -4.98
N SER A 204 13.55 -9.05 -4.73
CA SER A 204 13.16 -7.80 -4.07
C SER A 204 12.61 -6.74 -5.05
N GLY A 205 12.37 -7.12 -6.31
CA GLY A 205 11.87 -6.20 -7.33
C GLY A 205 12.87 -5.12 -7.76
N ALA A 206 14.10 -5.12 -7.26
CA ALA A 206 15.16 -4.22 -7.74
C ALA A 206 15.64 -4.65 -9.13
N LYS A 207 16.03 -3.69 -9.97
CA LYS A 207 16.66 -3.97 -11.27
C LYS A 207 17.92 -4.83 -11.06
N ARG A 208 18.12 -5.82 -11.93
CA ARG A 208 19.39 -6.54 -11.98
C ARG A 208 20.45 -5.62 -12.58
N GLU A 209 21.61 -5.53 -11.93
CA GLU A 209 22.78 -4.89 -12.52
C GLU A 209 23.12 -5.66 -13.81
N ALA A 210 23.29 -4.92 -14.91
CA ALA A 210 23.58 -5.46 -16.23
C ALA A 210 25.06 -5.81 -16.38
#